data_AF-A0A7V7DC45-F1
#
_entry.id   AF-A0A7V7DC45-F1
#
_cell.length_a   1.000
_cell.length_b   1.000
_cell.length_c   1.000
_cell.angle_alpha   90.00
_cell.angle_beta   90.00
_cell.angle_gamma   90.00
#
_symmetry.space_group_name_H-M   'P 1'
#
loop_
_entity.id
_entity.type
_entity.pdbx_description
1 polymer ?
#
loop_
_entity_poly.entity_id
_entity_poly.type
_entity_poly.pdbx_seq_one_letter_code
_entity_poly.pdbx_strand_id
1 'polypeptide(L)'
;MKRWKLVTGVIIVFVLGILMGSLGTGLLYKYRVIRPVKPEPLEKRALILKRYSKALALSPEQSVGFENIIDDMDSKRREFFNKIRPEMRKIREQGVSKMKAILEPHQQEKLDKLHQTFRKRYKERKEFR
;
A
#
# COMPACT_ATOMS: atom_id res chain seq x y z
N MET A 1 10.24 -26.37 -49.92
CA MET A 1 9.39 -25.34 -49.29
C MET A 1 8.40 -25.94 -48.27
N LYS A 2 8.77 -26.16 -47.01
CA LYS A 2 7.83 -26.62 -45.94
C LYS A 2 8.13 -26.11 -44.51
N ARG A 3 9.30 -25.49 -44.26
CA ARG A 3 9.72 -25.07 -42.90
C ARG A 3 9.01 -23.82 -42.37
N TRP A 4 8.59 -22.90 -43.24
CA TRP A 4 7.90 -21.68 -42.80
C TRP A 4 6.50 -21.93 -42.24
N LYS A 5 5.77 -22.92 -42.76
CA LYS A 5 4.45 -23.30 -42.21
C LYS A 5 4.56 -23.84 -40.77
N LEU A 6 5.65 -24.54 -40.46
CA LEU A 6 5.94 -25.01 -39.09
C LEU A 6 6.28 -23.85 -38.16
N VAL A 7 7.12 -22.91 -38.60
CA VAL A 7 7.48 -21.72 -37.80
C VAL A 7 6.25 -20.85 -37.51
N THR A 8 5.37 -20.65 -38.50
CA THR A 8 4.13 -19.90 -38.32
C THR A 8 3.20 -20.58 -37.30
N GLY A 9 3.08 -21.91 -37.33
CA GLY A 9 2.29 -22.65 -36.34
C GLY A 9 2.80 -22.48 -34.90
N VAL A 10 4.13 -22.53 -34.71
CA VAL A 10 4.75 -22.37 -33.38
C VAL A 10 4.54 -20.95 -32.83
N ILE A 11 4.68 -19.93 -33.68
CA ILE A 11 4.45 -18.53 -33.26
C ILE A 11 3.00 -18.31 -32.82
N ILE A 12 2.02 -18.89 -33.52
CA ILE A 12 0.59 -18.75 -33.18
C ILE A 12 0.30 -19.38 -31.80
N VAL A 13 0.83 -20.57 -31.52
CA VAL A 13 0.65 -21.23 -30.22
C VAL A 13 1.29 -20.40 -29.10
N PHE A 14 2.44 -19.78 -29.35
CA PHE A 14 3.13 -18.93 -28.37
C PHE A 14 2.34 -17.64 -28.07
N VAL A 15 1.78 -17.00 -29.09
CA VAL A 15 0.93 -15.81 -28.94
C VAL A 15 -0.36 -16.15 -28.17
N LEU A 16 -0.98 -17.30 -28.47
CA LEU A 16 -2.15 -17.78 -27.73
C LEU A 16 -1.81 -18.07 -26.27
N GLY A 17 -0.65 -18.67 -25.99
CA GLY A 17 -0.16 -18.88 -24.62
C GLY A 17 0.06 -17.58 -23.85
N ILE A 18 0.65 -16.56 -24.48
CA ILE A 18 0.86 -15.23 -23.87
C ILE A 18 -0.48 -14.54 -23.60
N LEU A 19 -1.42 -14.60 -24.53
CA LEU A 19 -2.75 -14.00 -24.36
C LEU A 19 -3.50 -14.67 -23.20
N MET A 20 -3.49 -16.00 -23.14
CA MET A 20 -4.16 -16.75 -22.08
C MET A 20 -3.48 -16.56 -20.71
N GLY A 21 -2.14 -16.49 -20.69
CA GLY A 21 -1.37 -16.19 -19.49
C GLY A 21 -1.57 -14.76 -18.98
N SER A 22 -1.66 -13.77 -19.86
CA SER A 22 -1.86 -12.35 -19.49
C SER A 22 -3.25 -12.11 -18.89
N LEU A 23 -4.29 -12.75 -19.45
CA LEU A 23 -5.66 -12.68 -18.92
C LEU A 23 -5.81 -13.39 -17.58
N GLY A 24 -5.21 -14.58 -17.43
CA GLY A 24 -5.22 -15.33 -16.17
C GLY A 24 -4.47 -14.61 -15.04
N THR A 25 -3.29 -14.04 -15.35
CA THR A 25 -2.48 -13.31 -14.37
C THR A 25 -3.15 -12.00 -13.96
N GLY A 26 -3.80 -11.29 -14.90
CA GLY A 26 -4.53 -10.05 -14.62
C GLY A 26 -5.71 -10.26 -13.66
N LEU A 27 -6.46 -11.35 -13.80
CA LEU A 27 -7.58 -11.70 -12.91
C LEU A 27 -7.11 -12.17 -11.52
N LEU A 28 -6.03 -12.97 -11.45
CA LEU A 28 -5.44 -13.39 -10.18
C LEU A 28 -4.84 -12.21 -9.40
N TYR A 29 -4.24 -11.24 -10.09
CA TYR A 29 -3.78 -9.99 -9.47
C TYR A 29 -4.96 -9.17 -8.95
N LYS A 30 -6.06 -9.08 -9.69
CA LYS A 30 -7.26 -8.33 -9.27
C LYS A 30 -7.92 -8.95 -8.04
N TYR A 31 -7.93 -10.29 -7.91
CA TYR A 31 -8.50 -11.00 -6.76
C TYR A 31 -7.61 -10.99 -5.51
N ARG A 32 -6.27 -11.08 -5.63
CA ARG A 32 -5.37 -10.90 -4.47
C ARG A 32 -5.19 -9.43 -4.05
N VAL A 33 -5.59 -8.49 -4.91
CA VAL A 33 -5.61 -7.04 -4.62
C VAL A 33 -7.02 -6.56 -4.25
N ILE A 34 -7.92 -7.46 -3.84
CA ILE A 34 -9.02 -7.08 -2.95
C ILE A 34 -8.34 -6.68 -1.64
N ARG A 35 -7.99 -5.40 -1.55
CA ARG A 35 -7.44 -4.77 -0.36
C ARG A 35 -8.38 -5.19 0.78
N PRO A 36 -7.89 -5.81 1.88
CA PRO A 36 -8.72 -5.85 3.07
C PRO A 36 -9.05 -4.39 3.37
N VAL A 37 -10.35 -4.05 3.34
CA VAL A 37 -10.85 -2.75 3.75
C VAL A 37 -10.25 -2.55 5.13
N LYS A 38 -9.24 -1.68 5.23
CA LYS A 38 -8.54 -1.48 6.49
C LYS A 38 -9.55 -0.74 7.36
N PRO A 39 -9.99 -1.32 8.49
CA PRO A 39 -11.08 -0.76 9.28
C PRO A 39 -10.79 0.69 9.64
N GLU A 40 -11.82 1.53 9.76
CA GLU A 40 -11.66 2.91 10.22
C GLU A 40 -10.91 2.99 11.56
N PRO A 41 -10.33 4.14 11.96
CA PRO A 41 -9.61 4.26 13.23
C PRO A 41 -10.43 3.80 14.44
N LEU A 42 -11.73 4.10 14.48
CA LEU A 42 -12.66 3.64 15.51
C LEU A 42 -12.93 2.14 15.40
N GLU A 43 -13.19 1.64 14.19
CA GLU A 43 -13.37 0.20 13.95
C GLU A 43 -12.11 -0.61 14.31
N LYS A 44 -10.91 -0.06 14.13
CA LYS A 44 -9.64 -0.68 14.55
C LYS A 44 -9.56 -0.83 16.06
N ARG A 45 -9.93 0.21 16.81
CA ARG A 45 -9.95 0.17 18.28
C ARG A 45 -10.92 -0.91 18.77
N ALA A 46 -12.15 -0.89 18.25
CA ALA A 46 -13.16 -1.88 18.56
C ALA A 46 -12.72 -3.31 18.19
N LEU A 47 -12.06 -3.51 17.05
CA LEU A 47 -11.53 -4.82 16.64
C LEU A 47 -10.39 -5.30 17.55
N ILE A 48 -9.51 -4.41 17.97
CA ILE A 48 -8.42 -4.73 18.91
C ILE A 48 -9.00 -5.10 20.27
N LEU A 49 -9.92 -4.29 20.81
CA LEU A 49 -10.60 -4.58 22.07
C LEU A 49 -11.37 -5.89 21.99
N LYS A 50 -12.12 -6.13 20.92
CA LYS A 50 -12.85 -7.39 20.69
C LYS A 50 -11.91 -8.59 20.64
N ARG A 51 -10.73 -8.45 20.04
CA ARG A 51 -9.72 -9.51 19.97
C ARG A 51 -9.18 -9.84 21.36
N TYR A 52 -8.82 -8.83 22.16
CA TYR A 52 -8.36 -9.03 23.54
C TYR A 52 -9.46 -9.60 24.43
N SER A 53 -10.67 -9.02 24.35
CA SER A 53 -11.84 -9.48 25.11
C SER A 53 -12.14 -10.94 24.86
N LYS A 54 -12.11 -11.39 23.58
CA LYS A 54 -12.33 -12.80 23.23
C LYS A 54 -11.17 -13.70 23.67
N ALA A 55 -9.92 -13.29 23.46
CA ALA A 55 -8.76 -14.12 23.74
C ALA A 55 -8.51 -14.32 25.24
N LEU A 56 -8.87 -13.32 26.05
CA LEU A 56 -8.62 -13.30 27.49
C LEU A 56 -9.88 -13.49 28.33
N ALA A 57 -11.05 -13.61 27.69
CA ALA A 57 -12.35 -13.67 28.35
C ALA A 57 -12.53 -12.52 29.37
N LEU A 58 -12.28 -11.29 28.92
CA LEU A 58 -12.31 -10.11 29.80
C LEU A 58 -13.71 -9.90 30.38
N SER A 59 -13.79 -9.53 31.66
CA SER A 59 -15.02 -9.04 32.28
C SER A 59 -15.43 -7.68 31.69
N PRO A 60 -16.67 -7.22 31.91
CA PRO A 60 -17.10 -5.88 31.50
C PRO A 60 -16.19 -4.77 32.06
N GLU A 61 -15.81 -4.86 33.33
CA GLU A 61 -14.92 -3.88 34.00
C GLU A 61 -13.51 -3.90 33.40
N GLN A 62 -12.97 -5.09 33.13
CA GLN A 62 -11.67 -5.23 32.47
C GLN A 62 -11.69 -4.70 31.04
N SER A 63 -12.81 -4.89 30.31
CA SER A 63 -12.97 -4.40 28.94
C SER A 63 -12.91 -2.86 28.88
N VAL A 64 -13.55 -2.17 29.83
CA VAL A 64 -13.47 -0.70 29.96
C VAL A 64 -12.03 -0.27 30.27
N GLY A 65 -11.33 -0.98 31.14
CA GLY A 65 -9.92 -0.72 31.42
C GLY A 65 -9.03 -0.85 30.17
N PHE A 66 -9.22 -1.91 29.39
CA PHE A 66 -8.50 -2.12 28.14
C PHE A 66 -8.82 -1.06 27.08
N GLU A 67 -10.08 -0.65 26.97
CA GLU A 67 -10.51 0.42 26.06
C GLU A 67 -9.75 1.72 26.35
N ASN A 68 -9.72 2.15 27.61
CA ASN A 68 -9.00 3.35 28.02
C ASN A 68 -7.50 3.29 27.72
N ILE A 69 -6.87 2.12 27.94
CA ILE A 69 -5.44 1.92 27.64
C ILE A 69 -5.19 2.00 26.12
N ILE A 70 -6.02 1.33 25.31
CA ILE A 70 -5.91 1.37 23.85
C ILE A 70 -6.06 2.81 23.34
N ASP A 71 -6.95 3.58 23.94
CA ASP A 71 -7.22 4.96 23.57
C ASP A 71 -6.07 5.92 23.91
N ASP A 72 -5.50 5.80 25.12
CA ASP A 72 -4.29 6.53 25.52
C ASP A 72 -3.11 6.19 24.60
N MET A 73 -2.88 4.90 24.34
CA MET A 73 -1.83 4.44 23.43
C MET A 73 -1.99 5.03 22.03
N ASP A 74 -3.19 5.02 21.47
CA ASP A 74 -3.44 5.58 20.14
C ASP A 74 -3.29 7.10 20.12
N SER A 75 -3.66 7.80 21.20
CA SER A 75 -3.44 9.23 21.36
C SER A 75 -1.94 9.59 21.35
N LYS A 76 -1.15 8.95 22.23
CA LYS A 76 0.31 9.12 22.30
C LYS A 76 0.99 8.81 20.98
N ARG A 77 0.56 7.74 20.32
CA ARG A 77 1.05 7.37 18.99
C ARG A 77 0.79 8.47 17.97
N ARG A 78 -0.43 9.02 17.90
CA ARG A 78 -0.76 10.11 16.96
C ARG A 78 0.07 11.36 17.25
N GLU A 79 0.22 11.72 18.52
CA GLU A 79 1.03 12.86 18.94
C GLU A 79 2.49 12.70 18.50
N PHE A 80 3.11 11.55 18.79
CA PHE A 80 4.47 11.22 18.38
C PHE A 80 4.66 11.35 16.86
N PHE A 81 3.75 10.76 16.06
CA PHE A 81 3.84 10.87 14.61
C PHE A 81 3.60 12.30 14.10
N ASN A 82 2.75 13.09 14.75
CA ASN A 82 2.57 14.50 14.39
C ASN A 82 3.84 15.31 14.62
N LYS A 83 4.58 15.04 15.71
CA LYS A 83 5.87 15.69 16.00
C LYS A 83 6.96 15.31 14.99
N ILE A 84 7.06 14.04 14.60
CA ILE A 84 8.16 13.54 13.73
C ILE A 84 7.88 13.69 12.23
N ARG A 85 6.61 13.78 11.81
CA ARG A 85 6.21 14.01 10.41
C ARG A 85 7.01 15.12 9.69
N PRO A 86 7.20 16.32 10.24
CA PRO A 86 7.97 17.38 9.57
C PRO A 86 9.43 16.99 9.35
N GLU A 87 10.08 16.33 10.30
CA GLU A 87 11.47 15.88 10.18
C GLU A 87 11.61 14.80 9.10
N MET A 88 10.71 13.82 9.10
CA MET A 88 10.66 12.81 8.05
C MET A 88 10.41 13.39 6.66
N ARG A 89 9.65 14.50 6.56
CA ARG A 89 9.47 15.23 5.31
C ARG A 89 10.79 15.87 4.87
N LYS A 90 11.52 16.53 5.78
CA LYS A 90 12.83 17.13 5.47
C LYS A 90 13.83 16.09 4.98
N ILE A 91 13.96 14.96 5.69
CA ILE A 91 14.85 13.84 5.29
C ILE A 91 14.53 13.38 3.87
N ARG A 92 13.24 13.21 3.56
CA ARG A 92 12.80 12.82 2.21
C ARG A 92 13.17 13.88 1.17
N GLU A 93 12.90 15.15 1.44
CA GLU A 93 13.20 16.25 0.51
C GLU A 93 14.70 16.38 0.24
N GLN A 94 15.52 16.24 1.27
CA GLN A 94 16.98 16.19 1.13
C GLN A 94 17.43 15.00 0.28
N GLY A 95 16.86 13.81 0.50
CA GLY A 95 17.13 12.63 -0.32
C GLY A 95 16.77 12.86 -1.80
N VAL A 96 15.61 13.48 -2.07
CA VAL A 96 15.20 13.82 -3.44
C VAL A 96 16.14 14.82 -4.09
N SER A 97 16.58 15.85 -3.35
CA SER A 97 17.56 16.82 -3.85
C SER A 97 18.89 16.14 -4.23
N LYS A 98 19.39 15.23 -3.38
CA LYS A 98 20.61 14.45 -3.69
C LYS A 98 20.44 13.55 -4.90
N MET A 99 19.27 12.90 -5.05
CA MET A 99 18.98 12.11 -6.24
C MET A 99 18.94 12.98 -7.50
N LYS A 100 18.34 14.18 -7.46
CA LYS A 100 18.32 15.08 -8.62
C LYS A 100 19.71 15.52 -9.07
N ALA A 101 20.64 15.72 -8.13
CA ALA A 101 22.00 16.18 -8.43
C ALA A 101 22.81 15.20 -9.31
N ILE A 102 22.44 13.91 -9.33
CA ILE A 102 23.12 12.88 -10.13
C ILE A 102 22.35 12.48 -11.39
N LEU A 103 21.23 13.14 -11.69
CA LEU A 103 20.34 12.79 -12.79
C LEU A 103 20.42 13.80 -13.92
N GLU A 104 20.33 13.30 -15.15
CA GLU A 104 20.17 14.13 -16.35
C GLU A 104 18.85 14.92 -16.31
N PRO A 105 18.75 16.09 -16.96
CA PRO A 105 17.54 16.93 -16.90
C PRO A 105 16.23 16.19 -17.23
N HIS A 106 16.25 15.33 -18.26
CA HIS A 106 15.08 14.54 -18.65
C HIS A 106 14.67 13.49 -17.59
N GLN A 107 15.61 13.02 -16.78
CA GLN A 107 15.36 12.07 -15.69
C GLN A 107 14.83 12.79 -14.43
N GLN A 108 15.25 14.04 -14.20
CA GLN A 108 14.75 14.85 -13.09
C GLN A 108 13.24 15.12 -13.25
N GLU A 109 12.78 15.46 -14.45
CA GLU A 109 11.36 15.65 -14.73
C GLU A 109 10.55 14.35 -14.49
N LYS A 110 11.11 13.21 -14.89
CA LYS A 110 10.51 11.89 -14.63
C LYS A 110 10.42 11.59 -13.13
N LEU A 111 11.47 11.92 -12.37
CA LEU A 111 11.50 11.76 -10.91
C LEU A 111 10.43 12.63 -10.23
N ASP A 112 10.23 13.86 -10.69
CA ASP A 112 9.19 14.75 -10.17
C ASP A 112 7.78 14.19 -10.41
N LYS A 113 7.50 13.70 -11.62
CA LYS A 113 6.23 13.04 -11.95
C LYS A 113 5.97 11.80 -11.09
N LEU A 114 7.01 11.00 -10.82
CA LEU A 114 6.92 9.85 -9.92
C LEU A 114 6.56 10.29 -8.49
N HIS A 115 7.24 11.31 -7.96
CA HIS A 115 6.95 11.83 -6.62
C HIS A 115 5.54 12.42 -6.51
N GLN A 116 5.07 13.15 -7.51
CA GLN A 116 3.70 13.68 -7.54
C GLN A 116 2.68 12.55 -7.53
N THR A 117 2.89 11.50 -8.34
CA THR A 117 2.02 10.32 -8.36
C THR A 117 1.96 9.64 -7.00
N PHE A 118 3.10 9.46 -6.33
CA PHE A 118 3.14 8.89 -4.98
C PHE A 118 2.46 9.78 -3.94
N ARG A 119 2.65 11.10 -4.01
CA ARG A 119 1.97 12.07 -3.12
C ARG A 119 0.46 12.03 -3.32
N LYS A 120 -0.02 11.99 -4.57
CA LYS A 120 -1.45 11.91 -4.90
C LYS A 120 -2.07 10.62 -4.35
N ARG A 121 -1.46 9.46 -4.62
CA ARG A 121 -1.89 8.15 -4.06
C ARG A 121 -1.85 8.08 -2.54
N TYR A 122 -1.01 8.87 -1.89
CA TYR A 122 -0.96 8.97 -0.43
C TYR A 122 -2.08 9.86 0.11
N LYS A 123 -2.33 11.01 -0.52
CA LYS A 123 -3.46 11.91 -0.17
C LYS A 123 -4.80 11.22 -0.36
N GLU A 124 -5.04 10.58 -1.51
CA GLU A 124 -6.26 9.81 -1.77
C GLU A 124 -6.47 8.73 -0.70
N ARG A 125 -5.43 7.98 -0.33
CA ARG A 125 -5.51 6.99 0.77
C ARG A 125 -5.76 7.59 2.16
N LYS A 126 -5.56 8.90 2.34
CA LYS A 126 -5.83 9.63 3.58
C LYS A 126 -7.21 10.29 3.57
N GLU A 127 -7.72 10.69 2.41
CA GLU A 127 -9.06 11.28 2.23
C GLU A 127 -10.18 10.22 2.19
N PHE A 128 -9.88 9.00 1.74
CA PHE A 128 -10.78 7.83 1.86
C PHE A 128 -10.67 7.12 3.23
N ARG A 129 -10.34 7.85 4.30
CA ARG A 129 -9.96 7.33 5.62
C ARG A 129 -10.47 8.22 6.74
#